data_AF-Q59ZI8-F1
#
_entry.id   AF-Q59ZI8-F1
#
_cell.length_a   1.000
_cell.length_b   1.000
_cell.length_c   1.000
_cell.angle_alpha   90.00
_cell.angle_beta   90.00
_cell.angle_gamma   90.00
#
_symmetry.space_group_name_H-M   'P 1'
#
loop_
_entity.id
_entity.type
_entity.pdbx_description
1 polymer ?
#
loop_
_entity_poly.entity_id
_entity_poly.type
_entity_poly.pdbx_seq_one_letter_code
_entity_poly.pdbx_strand_id
1 'polypeptide(L)'
;MNYLTTIQLYESKKNVINDIQLWSTNKTLKLPTITSCKPISYIKYASLPFYLVYCCPIIVYTDDSDTSDYFKTKLVETPLLSNGKSGGVGGGGIGLLCKVDVNTFLVFYYEDNVKMLVLKFSKFIETLPQLDIPSIPKDTLLDLKPSKRIRTNTKIIDKIIEKKKQRSNSFIANPNTTKVNISSGSSILTNQDQINTAINKIIFSGLRIRGLSSNVASSLNDKLTIKEIHQMTFKATQFALRKHNYSFNKRETKKPLRLNDLQDIIENLLQLFVDIE
;
A
#
# COMPACT_ATOMS: atom_id res chain seq x y z
N MET A 1 22.26 10.07 26.49
CA MET A 1 21.10 9.32 27.00
C MET A 1 21.00 8.07 26.18
N ASN A 2 21.22 6.93 26.81
CA ASN A 2 21.10 5.64 26.18
C ASN A 2 19.62 5.24 26.24
N TYR A 3 19.12 4.65 25.15
CA TYR A 3 17.77 4.10 25.14
C TYR A 3 17.89 2.61 25.40
N LEU A 4 17.10 2.14 26.37
CA LEU A 4 17.05 0.75 26.79
C LEU A 4 15.60 0.27 26.70
N THR A 5 15.37 -0.86 26.06
CA THR A 5 14.08 -1.56 26.11
C THR A 5 14.33 -3.05 26.27
N THR A 6 13.43 -3.74 26.94
CA THR A 6 13.54 -5.19 27.19
C THR A 6 12.49 -5.93 26.38
N ILE A 7 12.88 -7.09 25.86
CA ILE A 7 11.99 -7.99 25.12
C ILE A 7 12.02 -9.39 25.74
N GLN A 8 10.95 -10.15 25.55
CA GLN A 8 10.85 -11.55 25.95
C GLN A 8 10.81 -12.47 24.74
N LEU A 9 11.52 -13.60 24.80
CA LEU A 9 11.51 -14.61 23.75
C LEU A 9 10.85 -15.89 24.26
N TYR A 10 9.74 -16.26 23.62
CA TYR A 10 8.93 -17.43 24.00
C TYR A 10 9.31 -18.62 23.12
N GLU A 11 10.28 -19.43 23.54
CA GLU A 11 10.64 -20.66 22.79
C GLU A 11 9.52 -21.70 22.89
N SER A 12 8.96 -21.87 24.09
CA SER A 12 7.79 -22.71 24.33
C SER A 12 6.88 -22.08 25.40
N LYS A 13 5.67 -22.63 25.63
CA LYS A 13 4.77 -22.12 26.68
C LYS A 13 5.39 -22.13 28.08
N LYS A 14 6.42 -22.95 28.29
CA LYS A 14 7.12 -23.09 29.59
C LYS A 14 8.51 -22.47 29.58
N ASN A 15 9.18 -22.41 28.43
CA ASN A 15 10.52 -21.84 28.31
C ASN A 15 10.44 -20.41 27.76
N VAL A 16 10.59 -19.43 28.66
CA VAL A 16 10.57 -18.01 28.35
C VAL A 16 11.94 -17.45 28.70
N ILE A 17 12.65 -16.97 27.67
CA ILE A 17 13.91 -16.28 27.82
C ILE A 17 13.58 -14.80 28.09
N ASN A 18 14.03 -14.31 29.24
CA ASN A 18 13.74 -12.96 29.72
C ASN A 18 14.97 -12.06 29.57
N ASP A 19 14.88 -10.81 30.04
CA ASP A 19 16.01 -9.89 30.13
C ASP A 19 16.84 -9.70 28.84
N ILE A 20 16.18 -9.74 27.68
CA ILE A 20 16.82 -9.40 26.41
C ILE A 20 16.79 -7.87 26.28
N GLN A 21 17.90 -7.23 26.62
CA GLN A 21 18.03 -5.78 26.64
C GLN A 21 18.51 -5.26 25.28
N LEU A 22 17.74 -4.38 24.68
CA LEU A 22 18.06 -3.72 23.41
C LEU A 22 18.67 -2.34 23.69
N TRP A 23 19.90 -2.15 23.21
CA TRP A 23 20.65 -0.93 23.44
C TRP A 23 20.89 -0.13 22.16
N SER A 24 20.57 1.16 22.21
CA SER A 24 20.87 2.11 21.14
C SER A 24 21.51 3.36 21.71
N THR A 25 22.66 3.73 21.14
CA THR A 25 23.35 5.00 21.43
C THR A 25 22.81 6.16 20.60
N ASN A 26 22.09 5.86 19.51
CA ASN A 26 21.66 6.86 18.56
C ASN A 26 20.27 7.41 18.94
N LYS A 27 20.21 8.68 19.35
CA LYS A 27 18.96 9.38 19.71
C LYS A 27 17.90 9.35 18.60
N THR A 28 18.32 9.23 17.34
CA THR A 28 17.41 9.21 16.19
C THR A 28 16.78 7.83 15.96
N LEU A 29 17.38 6.76 16.48
CA LEU A 29 16.80 5.41 16.43
C LEU A 29 15.79 5.27 17.57
N LYS A 30 14.51 5.53 17.27
CA LYS A 30 13.41 5.01 18.09
C LYS A 30 13.56 3.50 18.16
N LEU A 31 13.91 2.98 19.34
CA LEU A 31 13.87 1.54 19.61
C LEU A 31 12.46 1.01 19.28
N PRO A 32 12.36 -0.20 18.73
CA PRO A 32 11.09 -0.76 18.37
C PRO A 32 10.26 -1.04 19.63
N THR A 33 8.97 -0.69 19.62
CA THR A 33 8.01 -0.90 20.72
C THR A 33 7.54 -2.36 20.81
N ILE A 34 8.48 -3.30 20.74
CA ILE A 34 8.21 -4.74 20.73
C ILE A 34 8.34 -5.24 22.16
N THR A 35 7.37 -6.02 22.63
CA THR A 35 7.40 -6.60 23.98
C THR A 35 7.85 -8.06 23.97
N SER A 36 7.47 -8.81 22.94
CA SER A 36 7.77 -10.23 22.86
C SER A 36 7.92 -10.75 21.43
N CYS A 37 8.60 -11.89 21.31
CA CYS A 37 8.76 -12.59 20.05
C CYS A 37 8.82 -14.12 20.25
N LYS A 38 8.66 -14.87 19.16
CA LYS A 38 8.74 -16.34 19.15
C LYS A 38 9.73 -16.80 18.08
N PRO A 39 10.71 -17.67 18.40
CA PRO A 39 11.62 -18.23 17.40
C PRO A 39 10.85 -19.12 16.42
N ILE A 40 11.16 -19.00 15.13
CA ILE A 40 10.53 -19.78 14.05
C ILE A 40 11.57 -20.66 13.37
N SER A 41 12.69 -20.08 12.96
CA SER A 41 13.67 -20.75 12.08
C SER A 41 15.01 -20.02 12.11
N TYR A 42 15.96 -20.52 11.33
CA TYR A 42 17.23 -19.86 11.05
C TYR A 42 17.21 -19.24 9.65
N ILE A 43 17.85 -18.10 9.49
CA ILE A 43 17.91 -17.37 8.22
C ILE A 43 19.31 -16.85 7.98
N LYS A 44 19.74 -16.78 6.72
CA LYS A 44 21.00 -16.13 6.36
C LYS A 44 20.84 -14.59 6.43
N TYR A 45 21.18 -13.99 7.57
CA TYR A 45 21.02 -12.55 7.79
C TYR A 45 21.81 -11.70 6.77
N ALA A 46 22.97 -12.19 6.34
CA ALA A 46 23.80 -11.51 5.34
C ALA A 46 23.18 -11.45 3.93
N SER A 47 22.11 -12.23 3.69
CA SER A 47 21.37 -12.24 2.42
C SER A 47 20.00 -11.56 2.53
N LEU A 48 19.73 -10.86 3.63
CA LEU A 48 18.48 -10.11 3.79
C LEU A 48 18.48 -8.88 2.87
N PRO A 49 17.44 -8.70 2.05
CA PRO A 49 17.31 -7.50 1.24
C PRO A 49 17.17 -6.24 2.10
N PHE A 50 17.97 -5.21 1.79
CA PHE A 50 18.01 -3.96 2.57
C PHE A 50 16.66 -3.26 2.70
N TYR A 51 15.78 -3.38 1.69
CA TYR A 51 14.46 -2.75 1.73
C TYR A 51 13.51 -3.32 2.80
N LEU A 52 13.82 -4.51 3.36
CA LEU A 52 13.06 -5.10 4.45
C LEU A 52 13.53 -4.65 5.83
N VAL A 53 14.78 -4.17 5.92
CA VAL A 53 15.43 -3.80 7.17
C VAL A 53 14.93 -2.42 7.60
N TYR A 54 14.21 -2.37 8.72
CA TYR A 54 13.56 -1.15 9.20
C TYR A 54 14.54 -0.16 9.82
N CYS A 55 15.60 -0.65 10.46
CA CYS A 55 16.59 0.17 11.15
C CYS A 55 17.97 -0.50 11.16
N CYS A 56 19.00 0.27 11.52
CA CYS A 56 20.34 -0.26 11.73
C CYS A 56 20.33 -1.37 12.80
N PRO A 57 21.32 -2.30 12.78
CA PRO A 57 21.44 -3.34 13.79
C PRO A 57 21.49 -2.76 15.21
N ILE A 58 20.71 -3.36 16.10
CA ILE A 58 20.62 -2.98 17.52
C ILE A 58 21.46 -3.98 18.31
N ILE A 59 22.27 -3.51 19.24
CA ILE A 59 23.08 -4.39 20.09
C ILE A 59 22.20 -4.94 21.22
N VAL A 60 22.34 -6.23 21.47
CA VAL A 60 21.61 -6.96 22.50
C VAL A 60 22.53 -7.27 23.66
N TYR A 61 22.06 -6.99 24.86
CA TYR A 61 22.70 -7.31 26.13
C TYR A 61 21.74 -8.11 27.01
N THR A 62 22.29 -8.75 28.03
CA THR A 62 21.53 -9.44 29.06
C THR A 62 22.42 -9.57 30.28
N ASP A 63 21.83 -9.44 31.46
CA ASP A 63 22.48 -9.74 32.73
C ASP A 63 22.12 -11.17 33.20
N ASP A 64 21.21 -11.84 32.49
CA ASP A 64 20.73 -13.18 32.79
C ASP A 64 21.59 -14.27 32.14
N SER A 65 22.12 -15.18 32.96
CA SER A 65 23.02 -16.26 32.49
C SER A 65 22.31 -17.21 31.52
N ASP A 66 21.05 -17.53 31.81
CA ASP A 66 20.27 -18.48 31.00
C ASP A 66 20.01 -17.91 29.59
N THR A 67 19.75 -16.61 29.51
CA THR A 67 19.58 -15.88 28.25
C THR A 67 20.88 -15.80 27.46
N SER A 68 22.00 -15.55 28.13
CA SER A 68 23.33 -15.58 27.50
C SER A 68 23.64 -16.97 26.93
N ASP A 69 23.43 -18.02 27.72
CA ASP A 69 23.66 -19.40 27.30
C ASP A 69 22.74 -19.81 26.15
N TYR A 70 21.49 -19.36 26.16
CA TYR A 70 20.56 -19.54 25.06
C TYR A 70 21.10 -18.98 23.74
N PHE A 71 21.52 -17.70 23.74
CA PHE A 71 22.05 -17.08 22.52
C PHE A 71 23.37 -17.67 22.08
N LYS A 72 24.27 -17.99 23.01
CA LYS A 72 25.52 -18.69 22.72
C LYS A 72 25.24 -20.02 22.03
N THR A 73 24.35 -20.84 22.59
CA THR A 73 23.98 -22.12 22.02
C THR A 73 23.37 -21.94 20.63
N LYS A 74 22.36 -21.08 20.47
CA LYS A 74 21.59 -20.96 19.21
C LYS A 74 22.35 -20.22 18.09
N LEU A 75 23.17 -19.22 18.43
CA LEU A 75 23.83 -18.34 17.45
C LEU A 75 25.30 -18.65 17.23
N VAL A 76 25.97 -19.40 18.10
CA VAL A 76 27.39 -19.74 17.96
C VAL A 76 27.58 -21.24 17.77
N GLU A 77 26.93 -22.06 18.58
CA GLU A 77 27.11 -23.51 18.56
C GLU A 77 26.19 -24.22 17.54
N THR A 78 24.95 -23.75 17.43
CA THR A 78 23.89 -24.34 16.58
C THR A 78 23.89 -23.93 15.09
N PRO A 79 24.45 -22.80 14.59
CA PRO A 79 24.29 -22.38 13.19
C PRO A 79 24.90 -23.28 12.10
N LEU A 80 25.11 -24.56 12.41
CA LEU A 80 25.34 -25.70 11.54
C LEU A 80 26.83 -26.03 11.34
N LEU A 81 27.47 -26.43 12.44
CA LEU A 81 28.45 -27.51 12.38
C LEU A 81 27.95 -28.61 11.40
N SER A 82 28.77 -28.94 10.42
CA SER A 82 28.64 -30.03 9.41
C SER A 82 27.86 -29.78 8.11
N ASN A 83 28.20 -28.72 7.35
CA ASN A 83 28.71 -28.90 5.97
C ASN A 83 29.03 -27.56 5.30
N GLY A 84 30.33 -27.28 5.18
CA GLY A 84 30.83 -26.27 4.25
C GLY A 84 31.50 -25.07 4.91
N LYS A 85 32.77 -25.27 5.29
CA LYS A 85 33.77 -24.21 5.50
C LYS A 85 33.56 -23.37 6.76
N SER A 86 34.08 -23.91 7.87
CA SER A 86 34.89 -23.10 8.77
C SER A 86 35.97 -22.40 7.93
N GLY A 87 35.75 -21.13 7.61
CA GLY A 87 36.64 -20.38 6.73
C GLY A 87 36.63 -18.92 7.12
N GLY A 88 37.42 -18.57 8.14
CA GLY A 88 37.66 -17.19 8.57
C GLY A 88 36.81 -16.75 9.76
N VAL A 89 37.34 -15.79 10.50
CA VAL A 89 36.88 -15.21 11.78
C VAL A 89 35.50 -14.51 11.68
N GLY A 90 34.47 -15.22 11.23
CA GLY A 90 33.14 -14.67 10.97
C GLY A 90 32.12 -15.75 10.62
N GLY A 91 32.19 -16.86 11.37
CA GLY A 91 31.45 -18.09 11.11
C GLY A 91 29.95 -17.88 10.96
N GLY A 92 29.46 -18.19 9.76
CA GLY A 92 28.05 -18.37 9.46
C GLY A 92 27.23 -17.09 9.49
N GLY A 93 26.97 -16.50 8.33
CA GLY A 93 26.01 -15.39 8.17
C GLY A 93 24.55 -15.78 8.47
N ILE A 94 24.31 -16.66 9.44
CA ILE A 94 23.04 -17.26 9.87
C ILE A 94 22.62 -16.60 11.19
N GLY A 95 21.34 -16.26 11.29
CA GLY A 95 20.71 -15.70 12.47
C GLY A 95 19.40 -16.42 12.81
N LEU A 96 18.94 -16.24 14.04
CA LEU A 96 17.68 -16.75 14.55
C LEU A 96 16.55 -15.81 14.15
N LEU A 97 15.61 -16.30 13.33
CA LEU A 97 14.41 -15.58 12.92
C LEU A 97 13.29 -15.78 13.95
N CYS A 98 12.81 -14.66 14.49
CA CYS A 98 11.71 -14.62 15.44
C CYS A 98 10.51 -13.85 14.87
N LYS A 99 9.29 -14.36 15.09
CA LYS A 99 8.03 -13.67 14.78
C LYS A 99 7.66 -12.75 15.93
N VAL A 100 7.26 -11.53 15.61
CA VAL A 100 6.63 -10.61 16.58
C VAL A 100 5.13 -10.53 16.28
N ASP A 101 4.79 -10.13 15.06
CA ASP A 101 3.42 -10.01 14.59
C ASP A 101 3.27 -10.60 13.17
N VAL A 102 2.20 -10.25 12.46
CA VAL A 102 1.93 -10.76 11.09
C VAL A 102 3.00 -10.30 10.09
N ASN A 103 3.52 -9.08 10.25
CA ASN A 103 4.37 -8.38 9.28
C ASN A 103 5.72 -7.93 9.86
N THR A 104 5.97 -8.16 11.14
CA THR A 104 7.18 -7.77 11.86
C THR A 104 7.91 -9.00 12.35
N PHE A 105 9.19 -9.07 12.00
CA PHE A 105 10.09 -10.14 12.40
C PHE A 105 11.37 -9.55 12.97
N LEU A 106 12.02 -10.32 13.85
CA LEU A 106 13.32 -9.99 14.41
C LEU A 106 14.32 -11.05 13.94
N VAL A 107 15.55 -10.63 13.66
CA VAL A 107 16.65 -11.57 13.38
C VAL A 107 17.78 -11.29 14.35
N PHE A 108 18.04 -12.25 15.23
CA PHE A 108 19.20 -12.21 16.12
C PHE A 108 20.38 -12.89 15.45
N TYR A 109 21.56 -12.29 15.51
CA TYR A 109 22.78 -12.84 14.93
C TYR A 109 24.01 -12.42 15.72
N TYR A 110 25.12 -13.11 15.50
CA TYR A 110 26.37 -12.86 16.19
C TYR A 110 27.47 -12.44 15.19
N GLU A 111 28.23 -11.40 15.54
CA GLU A 111 29.47 -10.98 14.87
C GLU A 111 30.55 -10.77 15.95
N ASP A 112 30.48 -9.65 16.66
CA ASP A 112 31.30 -9.39 17.86
C ASP A 112 30.47 -9.50 19.15
N ASN A 113 29.20 -9.12 19.04
CA ASN A 113 28.18 -9.16 20.08
C ASN A 113 26.88 -9.67 19.43
N VAL A 114 25.92 -10.07 20.25
CA VAL A 114 24.58 -10.38 19.75
C VAL A 114 23.95 -9.08 19.24
N LYS A 115 23.50 -9.11 17.99
CA LYS A 115 22.83 -7.99 17.32
C LYS A 115 21.45 -8.42 16.85
N MET A 116 20.56 -7.46 16.69
CA MET A 116 19.20 -7.67 16.24
C MET A 116 18.87 -6.78 15.04
N LEU A 117 18.32 -7.38 13.98
CA LEU A 117 17.67 -6.68 12.88
C LEU A 117 16.16 -6.69 13.06
N VAL A 118 15.50 -5.58 12.72
CA VAL A 118 14.04 -5.48 12.67
C VAL A 118 13.60 -5.52 11.21
N LEU A 119 12.79 -6.51 10.86
CA LEU A 119 12.21 -6.65 9.53
C LEU A 119 10.75 -6.23 9.56
N LYS A 120 10.36 -5.31 8.67
CA LYS A 120 8.95 -4.89 8.52
C LYS A 120 8.49 -5.04 7.07
N PHE A 121 7.49 -5.89 6.88
CA PHE A 121 6.91 -6.17 5.57
C PHE A 121 5.76 -5.25 5.18
N SER A 122 5.36 -4.29 6.02
CA SER A 122 4.22 -3.40 5.74
C SER A 122 4.34 -2.69 4.40
N LYS A 123 5.48 -2.03 4.13
CA LYS A 123 5.75 -1.35 2.86
C LYS A 123 5.81 -2.32 1.67
N PHE A 124 6.33 -3.52 1.88
CA PHE A 124 6.38 -4.55 0.84
C PHE A 124 4.97 -5.03 0.47
N ILE A 125 4.10 -5.24 1.46
CA ILE A 125 2.71 -5.64 1.24
C ILE A 125 1.91 -4.54 0.52
N GLU A 126 2.17 -3.26 0.83
CA GLU A 126 1.55 -2.13 0.14
C GLU A 126 1.96 -2.02 -1.34
N THR A 127 3.19 -2.42 -1.66
CA THR A 127 3.72 -2.40 -3.03
C THR A 127 3.46 -3.69 -3.80
N LEU A 128 3.13 -4.78 -3.12
CA LEU A 128 2.85 -6.09 -3.72
C LEU A 128 1.79 -6.05 -4.84
N PRO A 129 0.66 -5.33 -4.73
CA PRO A 129 -0.33 -5.26 -5.80
C PRO A 129 0.17 -4.58 -7.09
N GLN A 130 1.29 -3.85 -7.02
CA GLN A 130 1.94 -3.21 -8.16
C GLN A 130 2.95 -4.14 -8.82
N LEU A 131 3.41 -5.16 -8.09
CA LEU A 131 4.27 -6.20 -8.63
C LEU A 131 3.34 -7.24 -9.28
N ASP A 132 3.44 -7.38 -10.60
CA ASP A 132 2.68 -8.36 -11.38
C ASP A 132 3.20 -9.78 -11.10
N ILE A 133 2.97 -10.27 -9.87
CA ILE A 133 3.44 -11.57 -9.40
C ILE A 133 2.33 -12.59 -9.67
N PRO A 134 2.54 -13.55 -10.60
CA PRO A 134 1.49 -14.43 -11.10
C PRO A 134 0.95 -15.42 -10.06
N SER A 135 1.71 -15.70 -8.99
CA SER A 135 1.25 -16.54 -7.90
C SER A 135 2.14 -16.39 -6.66
N ILE A 136 1.53 -16.30 -5.48
CA ILE A 136 2.23 -16.29 -4.19
C ILE A 136 2.48 -17.75 -3.77
N PRO A 137 3.71 -18.15 -3.43
CA PRO A 137 4.01 -19.49 -2.94
C PRO A 137 3.21 -19.84 -1.69
N LYS A 138 2.68 -21.08 -1.61
CA LYS A 138 1.83 -21.56 -0.50
C LYS A 138 2.52 -21.52 0.87
N ASP A 139 3.85 -21.56 0.91
CA ASP A 139 4.64 -21.60 2.15
C ASP A 139 5.17 -20.22 2.59
N THR A 140 4.52 -19.14 2.14
CA THR A 140 4.88 -17.79 2.57
C THR A 140 4.30 -17.53 3.97
N LEU A 141 5.15 -17.21 4.95
CA LEU A 141 4.72 -16.86 6.32
C LEU A 141 3.90 -15.57 6.43
N LEU A 142 3.89 -14.77 5.36
CA LEU A 142 3.15 -13.53 5.24
C LEU A 142 1.78 -13.83 4.66
N ASP A 143 0.71 -13.38 5.34
CA ASP A 143 -0.61 -13.38 4.74
C ASP A 143 -0.69 -12.25 3.71
N LEU A 144 -0.24 -12.56 2.49
CA LEU A 144 -0.25 -11.67 1.35
C LEU A 144 -1.64 -11.59 0.69
N LYS A 145 -2.67 -12.18 1.31
CA LYS A 145 -4.04 -11.98 0.83
C LYS A 145 -4.27 -10.48 0.79
N PRO A 146 -4.72 -9.94 -0.36
CA PRO A 146 -4.99 -8.52 -0.46
C PRO A 146 -5.89 -8.15 0.71
N SER A 147 -5.39 -7.26 1.59
CA SER A 147 -6.23 -6.59 2.57
C SER A 147 -7.46 -6.18 1.79
N LYS A 148 -8.64 -6.65 2.22
CA LYS A 148 -9.91 -6.41 1.54
C LYS A 148 -10.22 -4.90 1.62
N ARG A 149 -9.41 -4.04 1.00
CA ARG A 149 -9.93 -2.84 0.38
C ARG A 149 -10.97 -3.36 -0.56
N ILE A 150 -12.20 -2.98 -0.25
CA ILE A 150 -13.41 -3.25 -1.02
C ILE A 150 -13.16 -2.64 -2.41
N ARG A 151 -12.35 -3.31 -3.23
CA ARG A 151 -12.31 -3.13 -4.67
C ARG A 151 -13.67 -3.64 -5.08
N THR A 152 -14.58 -2.68 -5.21
CA THR A 152 -15.85 -2.81 -5.89
C THR A 152 -15.68 -3.81 -7.00
N ASN A 153 -16.22 -5.00 -6.76
CA ASN A 153 -16.02 -6.20 -7.55
C ASN A 153 -16.36 -5.84 -9.00
N THR A 154 -15.34 -5.56 -9.82
CA THR A 154 -15.53 -5.13 -11.20
C THR A 154 -16.25 -6.22 -11.98
N LYS A 155 -16.27 -7.48 -11.52
CA LYS A 155 -17.12 -8.52 -12.10
C LYS A 155 -18.61 -8.17 -12.11
N ILE A 156 -19.11 -7.40 -11.13
CA ILE A 156 -20.51 -6.91 -11.15
C ILE A 156 -20.64 -5.79 -12.18
N ILE A 157 -19.66 -4.89 -12.28
CA ILE A 157 -19.64 -3.82 -13.28
C ILE A 157 -19.55 -4.43 -14.69
N ASP A 158 -18.70 -5.42 -14.91
CA ASP A 158 -18.54 -6.16 -16.16
C ASP A 158 -19.84 -6.89 -16.50
N LYS A 159 -20.51 -7.55 -15.54
CA LYS A 159 -21.85 -8.13 -15.76
C LYS A 159 -22.89 -7.08 -16.11
N ILE A 160 -22.83 -5.89 -15.53
CA ILE A 160 -23.74 -4.78 -15.87
C ILE A 160 -23.40 -4.22 -17.25
N ILE A 161 -22.13 -4.09 -17.61
CA ILE A 161 -21.68 -3.63 -18.94
C ILE A 161 -22.06 -4.65 -20.01
N GLU A 162 -21.86 -5.95 -19.77
CA GLU A 162 -22.31 -7.02 -20.68
C GLU A 162 -23.84 -7.03 -20.82
N LYS A 163 -24.59 -6.97 -19.70
CA LYS A 163 -26.05 -6.87 -19.78
C LYS A 163 -26.52 -5.59 -20.46
N LYS A 164 -25.78 -4.49 -20.35
CA LYS A 164 -26.12 -3.23 -21.02
C LYS A 164 -25.72 -3.24 -22.50
N LYS A 165 -24.68 -3.99 -22.90
CA LYS A 165 -24.38 -4.27 -24.32
C LYS A 165 -25.45 -5.15 -24.97
N GLN A 166 -26.03 -6.11 -24.23
CA GLN A 166 -27.10 -6.96 -24.77
C GLN A 166 -28.48 -6.30 -24.80
N ARG A 167 -28.72 -5.22 -24.05
CA ARG A 167 -29.96 -4.43 -24.17
C ARG A 167 -29.76 -3.27 -25.14
N SER A 168 -29.51 -3.59 -26.41
CA SER A 168 -29.88 -2.69 -27.50
C SER A 168 -31.40 -2.57 -27.51
N ASN A 169 -31.92 -1.47 -26.96
CA ASN A 169 -33.33 -1.18 -26.91
C ASN A 169 -33.92 -1.08 -28.32
N SER A 170 -34.65 -2.10 -28.77
CA SER A 170 -35.34 -2.11 -30.07
C SER A 170 -36.50 -1.11 -30.20
N PHE A 171 -36.74 -0.25 -29.22
CA PHE A 171 -37.80 0.78 -29.29
C PHE A 171 -37.30 2.20 -29.51
N ILE A 172 -35.99 2.42 -29.64
CA ILE A 172 -35.45 3.71 -30.09
C ILE A 172 -34.57 3.46 -31.32
N ALA A 173 -35.11 2.71 -32.27
CA ALA A 173 -34.61 2.68 -33.63
C ALA A 173 -35.25 3.84 -34.42
N ASN A 174 -34.89 5.08 -34.07
CA ASN A 174 -35.15 6.20 -34.97
C ASN A 174 -34.06 6.14 -36.05
N PRO A 175 -34.39 5.81 -37.30
CA PRO A 175 -33.39 5.57 -38.33
C PRO A 175 -32.90 6.94 -38.81
N ASN A 176 -31.79 7.43 -38.25
CA ASN A 176 -30.93 8.48 -38.84
C ASN A 176 -29.69 8.82 -38.00
N THR A 177 -29.18 7.89 -37.19
CA THR A 177 -27.85 8.07 -36.59
C THR A 177 -26.91 7.00 -37.09
N THR A 178 -26.11 7.44 -38.05
CA THR A 178 -24.98 6.76 -38.66
C THR A 178 -24.15 6.08 -37.59
N LYS A 179 -23.96 4.78 -37.81
CA LYS A 179 -23.13 3.86 -37.03
C LYS A 179 -21.74 4.47 -36.83
N VAL A 180 -21.47 4.96 -35.63
CA VAL A 180 -20.10 5.05 -35.11
C VAL A 180 -20.03 4.14 -33.89
N ASN A 181 -20.01 2.83 -34.19
CA ASN A 181 -19.10 1.95 -33.48
C ASN A 181 -17.72 2.60 -33.55
N ILE A 182 -17.01 2.70 -32.43
CA ILE A 182 -15.55 2.56 -32.32
C ILE A 182 -15.17 2.87 -30.86
N SER A 183 -14.80 1.79 -30.18
CA SER A 183 -13.77 1.63 -29.15
C SER A 183 -13.33 2.86 -28.34
N SER A 184 -13.41 2.66 -27.02
CA SER A 184 -12.62 3.27 -25.95
C SER A 184 -11.28 3.85 -26.42
N GLY A 185 -11.08 5.16 -26.26
CA GLY A 185 -9.74 5.74 -26.34
C GLY A 185 -9.55 7.07 -27.07
N SER A 186 -10.58 7.85 -27.41
CA SER A 186 -10.45 9.31 -27.60
C SER A 186 -11.80 9.95 -27.91
N SER A 187 -12.71 10.04 -26.93
CA SER A 187 -13.93 10.82 -27.12
C SER A 187 -13.58 12.31 -27.09
N ILE A 188 -13.36 12.89 -28.27
CA ILE A 188 -13.29 14.34 -28.44
C ILE A 188 -14.68 14.87 -28.12
N LEU A 189 -14.77 15.75 -27.12
CA LEU A 189 -16.04 16.33 -26.70
C LEU A 189 -16.29 17.60 -27.49
N THR A 190 -17.28 17.58 -28.38
CA THR A 190 -17.57 18.72 -29.26
C THR A 190 -18.76 19.55 -28.80
N ASN A 191 -19.68 18.98 -28.02
CA ASN A 191 -20.89 19.68 -27.58
C ASN A 191 -20.82 20.04 -26.08
N GLN A 192 -21.27 21.24 -25.73
CA GLN A 192 -21.38 21.75 -24.36
C GLN A 192 -22.18 20.82 -23.44
N ASP A 193 -23.26 20.21 -23.94
CA ASP A 193 -24.04 19.26 -23.16
C ASP A 193 -23.26 17.98 -22.83
N GLN A 194 -22.45 17.51 -23.78
CA GLN A 194 -21.57 16.35 -23.58
C GLN A 194 -20.48 16.66 -22.57
N ILE A 195 -19.90 17.88 -22.64
CA ILE A 195 -18.88 18.35 -21.72
C ILE A 195 -19.46 18.47 -20.31
N ASN A 196 -20.59 19.14 -20.13
CA ASN A 196 -21.25 19.27 -18.82
C ASN A 196 -21.62 17.90 -18.24
N THR A 197 -22.13 16.99 -19.06
CA THR A 197 -22.44 15.61 -18.64
C THR A 197 -21.18 14.85 -18.24
N ALA A 198 -20.08 15.02 -18.98
CA ALA A 198 -18.80 14.40 -18.67
C ALA A 198 -18.22 14.95 -17.36
N ILE A 199 -18.20 16.27 -17.17
CA ILE A 199 -17.77 16.93 -15.94
C ILE A 199 -18.53 16.36 -14.74
N ASN A 200 -19.87 16.35 -14.79
CA ASN A 200 -20.68 15.82 -13.70
C ASN A 200 -20.32 14.36 -13.38
N LYS A 201 -20.18 13.51 -14.40
CA LYS A 201 -19.80 12.10 -14.21
C LYS A 201 -18.43 11.95 -13.55
N ILE A 202 -17.45 12.74 -13.98
CA ILE A 202 -16.09 12.68 -13.43
C ILE A 202 -16.09 13.18 -11.98
N ILE A 203 -16.76 14.29 -11.67
CA ILE A 203 -16.87 14.80 -10.29
C ILE A 203 -17.53 13.75 -9.38
N PHE A 204 -18.68 13.18 -9.77
CA PHE A 204 -19.34 12.15 -8.96
C PHE A 204 -18.47 10.90 -8.78
N SER A 205 -17.72 10.52 -9.82
CA SER A 205 -16.77 9.41 -9.72
C SER A 205 -15.63 9.73 -8.76
N GLY A 206 -15.01 10.90 -8.86
CA GLY A 206 -13.90 11.34 -8.01
C GLY A 206 -14.31 11.48 -6.55
N LEU A 207 -15.49 12.04 -6.28
CA LEU A 207 -16.06 12.11 -4.93
C LEU A 207 -16.35 10.72 -4.36
N ARG A 208 -16.91 9.81 -5.17
CA ARG A 208 -17.17 8.43 -4.73
C ARG A 208 -15.90 7.67 -4.36
N ILE A 209 -14.80 7.86 -5.11
CA ILE A 209 -13.51 7.25 -4.80
C ILE A 209 -12.97 7.76 -3.45
N ARG A 210 -13.20 9.03 -3.14
CA ARG A 210 -12.86 9.66 -1.85
C ARG A 210 -13.85 9.34 -0.73
N GLY A 211 -14.82 8.45 -0.95
CA GLY A 211 -15.83 8.07 0.06
C GLY A 211 -16.94 9.10 0.26
N LEU A 212 -16.91 10.21 -0.48
CA LEU A 212 -17.90 11.28 -0.43
C LEU A 212 -19.02 10.98 -1.42
N SER A 213 -20.07 10.29 -0.97
CA SER A 213 -21.26 10.05 -1.81
C SER A 213 -22.52 10.51 -1.09
N SER A 214 -23.35 11.28 -1.79
CA SER A 214 -24.64 11.77 -1.29
C SER A 214 -25.56 10.64 -0.78
N ASN A 215 -25.40 9.44 -1.32
CA ASN A 215 -26.20 8.27 -0.98
C ASN A 215 -25.69 7.55 0.29
N VAL A 216 -24.48 7.88 0.74
CA VAL A 216 -23.81 7.26 1.89
C VAL A 216 -23.78 8.21 3.09
N ALA A 217 -23.79 9.52 2.85
CA ALA A 217 -23.87 10.54 3.89
C ALA A 217 -25.13 10.37 4.76
N SER A 218 -24.92 10.09 6.05
CA SER A 218 -25.99 9.90 7.04
C SER A 218 -26.51 11.23 7.58
N SER A 219 -25.65 12.25 7.69
CA SER A 219 -26.03 13.56 8.21
C SER A 219 -26.45 14.54 7.10
N LEU A 220 -27.32 15.48 7.44
CA LEU A 220 -27.74 16.57 6.53
C LEU A 220 -26.54 17.46 6.17
N ASN A 221 -25.67 17.72 7.14
CA ASN A 221 -24.48 18.55 6.95
C ASN A 221 -23.52 17.93 5.93
N ASP A 222 -23.25 16.62 6.02
CA ASP A 222 -22.40 15.93 5.04
C ASP A 222 -22.97 16.03 3.63
N LYS A 223 -24.30 15.93 3.48
CA LYS A 223 -24.95 16.10 2.17
C LYS A 223 -24.80 17.51 1.63
N LEU A 224 -24.82 18.52 2.50
CA LEU A 224 -24.58 19.92 2.10
C LEU A 224 -23.13 20.10 1.67
N THR A 225 -22.16 19.63 2.46
CA THR A 225 -20.73 19.71 2.13
C THR A 225 -20.43 19.03 0.79
N ILE A 226 -20.96 17.82 0.55
CA ILE A 226 -20.78 17.12 -0.74
C ILE A 226 -21.38 17.92 -1.91
N LYS A 227 -22.55 18.54 -1.72
CA LYS A 227 -23.19 19.39 -2.74
C LYS A 227 -22.36 20.64 -3.02
N GLU A 228 -21.80 21.26 -1.99
CA GLU A 228 -20.94 22.43 -2.11
C GLU A 228 -19.65 22.10 -2.84
N ILE A 229 -18.96 21.01 -2.46
CA ILE A 229 -17.74 20.54 -3.15
C ILE A 229 -18.05 20.25 -4.62
N HIS A 230 -19.16 19.57 -4.92
CA HIS A 230 -19.59 19.31 -6.29
C HIS A 230 -19.79 20.63 -7.06
N GLN A 231 -20.52 21.59 -6.50
CA GLN A 231 -20.81 22.86 -7.16
C GLN A 231 -19.55 23.72 -7.35
N MET A 232 -18.66 23.76 -6.37
CA MET A 232 -17.37 24.45 -6.45
C MET A 232 -16.49 23.83 -7.54
N THR A 233 -16.34 22.50 -7.55
CA THR A 233 -15.55 21.77 -8.55
C THR A 233 -16.12 21.97 -9.95
N PHE A 234 -17.44 21.93 -10.10
CA PHE A 234 -18.10 22.15 -11.39
C PHE A 234 -17.84 23.56 -11.93
N LYS A 235 -18.05 24.60 -11.10
CA LYS A 235 -17.80 26.00 -11.49
C LYS A 235 -16.32 26.25 -11.81
N ALA A 236 -15.41 25.72 -11.00
CA ALA A 236 -13.97 25.84 -11.20
C ALA A 236 -13.53 25.13 -12.50
N THR A 237 -14.07 23.96 -12.80
CA THR A 237 -13.80 23.25 -14.05
C THR A 237 -14.29 24.04 -15.27
N GLN A 238 -15.53 24.57 -15.21
CA GLN A 238 -16.03 25.42 -16.29
C GLN A 238 -15.19 26.69 -16.48
N PHE A 239 -14.69 27.29 -15.39
CA PHE A 239 -13.79 28.43 -15.45
C PHE A 239 -12.44 28.06 -16.09
N ALA A 240 -11.85 26.94 -15.68
CA ALA A 240 -10.60 26.43 -16.25
C ALA A 240 -10.73 26.18 -17.76
N LEU A 241 -11.84 25.55 -18.19
CA LEU A 241 -12.10 25.32 -19.61
C LEU A 241 -12.22 26.60 -20.43
N ARG A 242 -12.85 27.65 -19.88
CA ARG A 242 -12.90 28.98 -20.52
C ARG A 242 -11.50 29.57 -20.68
N LYS A 243 -10.66 29.49 -19.65
CA LYS A 243 -9.27 30.00 -19.69
C LYS A 243 -8.43 29.28 -20.74
N HIS A 244 -8.66 27.98 -20.93
CA HIS A 244 -7.98 27.18 -21.95
C HIS A 244 -8.51 27.37 -23.38
N ASN A 245 -9.41 28.34 -23.62
CA ASN A 245 -9.88 28.73 -24.95
C ASN A 245 -10.39 27.55 -25.80
N TYR A 246 -11.03 26.55 -25.17
CA TYR A 246 -11.73 25.51 -25.92
C TYR A 246 -12.94 26.16 -26.62
N SER A 247 -12.78 26.50 -27.90
CA SER A 247 -13.87 27.02 -28.71
C SER A 247 -14.83 25.88 -29.02
N PHE A 248 -16.06 25.98 -28.52
CA PHE A 248 -17.16 25.08 -28.83
C PHE A 248 -17.53 25.09 -30.33
N ASN A 249 -17.05 26.10 -31.07
CA ASN A 249 -17.25 26.25 -32.50
C ASN A 249 -16.01 25.79 -33.25
N LYS A 250 -16.21 24.83 -34.17
CA LYS A 250 -15.22 24.11 -35.02
C LYS A 250 -14.30 24.98 -35.90
N ARG A 251 -14.24 26.29 -35.72
CA ARG A 251 -13.42 27.19 -36.52
C ARG A 251 -12.33 27.77 -35.61
N GLU A 252 -11.08 27.58 -36.05
CA GLU A 252 -9.82 28.11 -35.49
C GLU A 252 -9.05 27.20 -34.51
N THR A 253 -8.04 26.52 -35.07
CA THR A 253 -6.70 26.16 -34.54
C THR A 253 -6.48 26.01 -33.03
N LYS A 254 -7.44 25.45 -32.29
CA LYS A 254 -7.31 25.20 -30.86
C LYS A 254 -7.53 23.73 -30.53
N LYS A 255 -6.77 23.22 -29.56
CA LYS A 255 -6.66 21.79 -29.23
C LYS A 255 -8.05 21.20 -28.92
N PRO A 256 -8.40 20.02 -29.46
CA PRO A 256 -9.65 19.36 -29.13
C PRO A 256 -9.65 18.96 -27.65
N LEU A 257 -10.73 19.26 -26.92
CA LEU A 257 -10.89 18.85 -25.53
C LEU A 257 -11.06 17.33 -25.45
N ARG A 258 -10.11 16.64 -24.84
CA ARG A 258 -10.20 15.21 -24.58
C ARG A 258 -10.75 14.97 -23.18
N LEU A 259 -11.36 13.80 -22.99
CA LEU A 259 -11.88 13.39 -21.69
C LEU A 259 -10.77 13.29 -20.62
N ASN A 260 -9.55 12.94 -21.03
CA ASN A 260 -8.39 12.89 -20.14
C ASN A 260 -8.04 14.28 -19.59
N ASP A 261 -8.06 15.32 -20.43
CA ASP A 261 -7.76 16.70 -19.98
C ASP A 261 -8.77 17.16 -18.93
N LEU A 262 -10.06 16.81 -19.12
CA LEU A 262 -11.12 17.05 -18.14
C LEU A 262 -10.86 16.31 -16.83
N GLN A 263 -10.45 15.04 -16.91
CA GLN A 263 -10.16 14.23 -15.73
C GLN A 263 -9.00 14.81 -14.93
N ASP A 264 -7.91 15.21 -15.59
CA ASP A 264 -6.74 15.80 -14.92
C ASP A 264 -7.09 17.12 -14.24
N ILE A 265 -7.88 17.99 -14.90
CA ILE A 265 -8.36 19.24 -14.29
C ILE A 265 -9.23 18.96 -13.06
N ILE A 266 -10.17 18.03 -13.17
CA ILE A 266 -11.11 17.72 -12.07
C ILE A 266 -10.40 17.05 -10.90
N GLU A 267 -9.46 16.13 -11.15
CA GLU A 267 -8.71 15.48 -10.06
C GLU A 267 -7.82 16.47 -9.30
N ASN A 268 -7.16 17.40 -10.00
CA ASN A 268 -6.39 18.47 -9.35
C ASN A 268 -7.29 19.37 -8.48
N LEU A 269 -8.50 19.70 -8.97
CA LEU A 269 -9.47 20.49 -8.21
C LEU A 269 -10.03 19.73 -7.00
N LEU A 270 -10.34 18.44 -7.15
CA LEU A 270 -10.81 17.61 -6.04
C LEU A 270 -9.73 17.41 -4.99
N GLN A 271 -8.47 17.25 -5.40
CA GLN A 271 -7.34 17.20 -4.46
C GLN A 271 -7.21 18.51 -3.67
N LEU A 272 -7.36 19.66 -4.34
CA LEU A 272 -7.31 20.96 -3.67
C LEU A 272 -8.47 21.17 -2.68
N PHE A 273 -9.69 20.76 -3.04
CA PHE A 273 -10.89 21.02 -2.23
C PHE A 273 -11.18 19.96 -1.16
N VAL A 274 -10.60 18.77 -1.26
CA VAL A 274 -10.90 17.64 -0.35
C VAL A 274 -9.69 17.16 0.41
N ASP A 275 -8.50 17.18 -0.20
CA ASP A 275 -7.32 16.50 0.37
C ASP A 275 -6.38 17.46 1.15
N ILE A 276 -6.70 18.76 1.23
CA ILE A 276 -5.89 19.81 1.91
C ILE A 276 -6.47 20.25 3.28
N GLU A 277 -7.60 19.69 3.71
CA GLU A 277 -8.03 19.79 5.13
C GLU A 277 -7.29 18.79 6.03
#